data_AF-A0A832SSP9-F1
#
_entry.id   AF-A0A832SSP9-F1
#
_cell.length_a   1.000
_cell.length_b   1.000
_cell.length_c   1.000
_cell.angle_alpha   90.00
_cell.angle_beta   90.00
_cell.angle_gamma   90.00
#
_symmetry.space_group_name_H-M   'P 1'
#
loop_
_entity.id
_entity.type
_entity.pdbx_description
1 polymer ?
#
loop_
_entity_poly.entity_id
_entity_poly.type
_entity_poly.pdbx_seq_one_letter_code
_entity_poly.pdbx_strand_id
1 'polypeptide(L)' 'MEPLKKKRVKTLILLAIIWFAISIPLPFLFNVPKESTPQLLTLVQIMGVISVPFVVLGIAWTLKPELTQ' A
#
# COMPACT_ATOMS: atom_id res chain seq x y z
N MET A 1 -5.25 -0.01 -25.37
CA MET A 1 -4.99 0.94 -24.25
C MET A 1 -4.08 2.04 -24.75
N GLU A 2 -4.48 3.30 -24.61
CA GLU A 2 -3.68 4.45 -24.99
C GLU A 2 -2.30 4.49 -24.30
N PRO A 3 -1.24 4.99 -24.98
CA PRO A 3 0.12 4.97 -24.45
C PRO A 3 0.26 5.75 -23.13
N LEU A 4 -0.51 6.82 -22.94
CA LEU A 4 -0.52 7.62 -21.71
C LEU A 4 -1.10 6.84 -20.53
N LYS A 5 -2.19 6.10 -20.76
CA LYS A 5 -2.84 5.28 -19.73
C LYS A 5 -1.91 4.15 -19.25
N LYS A 6 -1.13 3.55 -20.16
CA LYS A 6 -0.11 2.54 -19.82
C LYS A 6 1.00 3.11 -18.93
N LYS A 7 1.49 4.33 -19.21
CA LYS A 7 2.50 5.00 -18.37
C LYS A 7 1.97 5.29 -16.97
N ARG A 8 0.74 5.80 -16.85
CA ARG A 8 0.08 6.05 -15.54
C ARG A 8 -0.06 4.78 -14.70
N VAL A 9 -0.50 3.68 -15.30
CA VAL A 9 -0.59 2.37 -14.61
C VAL A 9 0.79 1.91 -14.12
N LYS A 10 1.84 2.02 -14.95
CA LYS A 10 3.20 1.63 -14.54
C LYS A 10 3.69 2.45 -13.34
N THR A 11 3.42 3.76 -13.31
CA THR A 11 3.76 4.62 -12.17
C THR A 11 3.03 4.19 -10.90
N LEU A 12 1.72 3.90 -10.98
CA LEU A 12 0.94 3.45 -9.82
C LEU A 12 1.45 2.12 -9.26
N ILE A 13 1.74 1.15 -10.14
CA ILE A 13 2.29 -0.14 -9.73
C ILE A 13 3.65 0.04 -9.05
N LEU A 14 4.53 0.87 -9.63
CA LEU A 14 5.82 1.17 -9.04
C LEU A 14 5.66 1.79 -7.64
N LEU A 15 4.73 2.75 -7.50
CA LEU A 15 4.50 3.43 -6.23
C LEU A 15 3.93 2.47 -5.15
N ALA A 16 3.00 1.60 -5.53
CA ALA A 16 2.46 0.57 -4.64
C ALA A 16 3.55 -0.40 -4.18
N ILE A 17 4.42 -0.85 -5.10
CA ILE A 17 5.54 -1.73 -4.75
C ILE A 17 6.48 -1.05 -3.76
N ILE A 18 6.86 0.22 -4.00
CA ILE A 18 7.71 0.99 -3.09
C ILE A 18 7.05 1.12 -1.71
N TRP A 19 5.75 1.41 -1.65
CA TRP A 19 5.00 1.49 -0.40
C TRP A 19 5.08 0.19 0.40
N PHE A 20 4.73 -0.95 -0.19
CA PHE A 20 4.78 -2.24 0.52
C PHE A 20 6.21 -2.65 0.89
N ALA A 21 7.18 -2.37 0.02
CA ALA A 21 8.60 -2.68 0.27
C ALA A 21 9.15 -1.91 1.49
N ILE A 22 8.66 -0.70 1.77
CA ILE A 22 9.10 0.12 2.90
C ILE A 22 8.23 -0.14 4.15
N SER A 23 6.92 -0.29 4.00
CA SER A 23 5.99 -0.45 5.13
C SER A 23 6.06 -1.82 5.80
N ILE A 24 6.34 -2.89 5.06
CA ILE A 24 6.44 -4.25 5.63
C ILE A 24 7.62 -4.40 6.58
N PRO A 25 8.87 -4.00 6.25
CA PRO A 25 10.00 -4.16 7.17
C PRO A 25 9.93 -3.23 8.38
N LEU A 26 9.24 -2.09 8.27
CA LEU A 26 9.19 -1.04 9.29
C LEU A 26 8.79 -1.55 10.70
N PRO A 27 7.72 -2.35 10.88
CA PRO A 27 7.37 -2.98 12.16
C PRO A 27 8.48 -3.86 12.75
N PHE A 28 9.30 -4.50 11.89
CA PHE A 28 10.36 -5.41 12.31
C PHE A 28 11.68 -4.70 12.63
N LEU A 29 11.79 -3.39 12.35
CA LEU A 29 12.96 -2.59 12.74
C LEU A 29 13.04 -2.35 14.25
N PHE A 30 11.97 -2.64 14.99
CA PHE A 30 11.89 -2.41 16.43
C PHE A 30 12.11 -3.71 17.20
N ASN A 31 12.94 -3.66 18.25
CA ASN A 31 13.07 -4.77 19.19
C ASN A 31 11.81 -4.86 20.05
N VAL A 32 10.93 -5.80 19.71
CA VAL A 32 9.74 -6.12 20.50
C VAL A 32 10.05 -7.21 21.53
N PRO A 33 9.59 -7.07 22.79
CA PRO A 33 9.59 -8.18 23.74
C PRO A 33 8.87 -9.39 23.14
N LYS A 34 9.33 -10.62 23.43
CA LYS A 34 8.72 -11.86 22.89
C LYS A 34 7.22 -11.93 23.14
N GLU A 35 6.78 -11.46 24.31
CA GLU A 35 5.39 -11.45 24.75
C GLU A 35 4.51 -10.47 23.94
N SER A 36 5.13 -9.53 23.23
CA SER A 36 4.49 -8.52 22.37
C SER A 36 4.41 -8.93 20.89
N THR A 37 4.94 -10.10 20.53
CA THR A 37 4.93 -10.64 19.16
C THR A 37 3.52 -10.77 18.54
N PRO A 38 2.48 -11.27 19.26
CA PRO A 38 1.14 -11.35 18.66
C PRO A 38 0.52 -9.97 18.37
N GLN A 39 0.87 -8.95 19.15
CA GLN A 39 0.46 -7.56 18.91
C GLN A 39 1.16 -6.99 17.68
N LEU A 40 2.44 -7.31 17.47
CA LEU A 40 3.16 -6.94 16.25
C LEU A 40 2.51 -7.53 15.00
N LEU A 41 2.12 -8.82 15.03
CA LEU A 41 1.45 -9.46 13.90
C LEU A 41 0.08 -8.81 13.63
N THR A 42 -0.67 -8.50 14.68
CA THR A 42 -1.96 -7.80 14.58
C THR A 42 -1.78 -6.42 13.95
N LEU A 43 -0.73 -5.68 14.33
CA LEU A 43 -0.41 -4.38 13.75
C LEU A 43 -0.08 -4.48 12.26
N VAL A 44 0.75 -5.44 11.85
CA VAL A 44 1.08 -5.68 10.44
C VAL A 44 -0.16 -5.99 9.62
N GLN A 45 -1.08 -6.81 10.15
CA GLN A 45 -2.35 -7.14 9.50
C GLN A 45 -3.24 -5.90 9.31
N ILE A 46 -3.39 -5.08 10.37
CA ILE A 46 -4.17 -3.84 10.31
C ILE A 46 -3.58 -2.88 9.26
N MET A 47 -2.26 -2.68 9.28
CA MET A 47 -1.57 -1.84 8.29
C MET A 47 -1.81 -2.32 6.86
N GLY A 48 -1.74 -3.64 6.64
CA GLY A 48 -2.05 -4.25 5.35
C GLY A 48 -3.49 -3.96 4.91
N VAL A 49 -4.47 -4.24 5.78
CA VAL A 49 -5.90 -4.04 5.46
C VAL A 49 -6.20 -2.56 5.19
N ILE A 50 -5.69 -1.65 6.02
CA ILE A 50 -5.90 -0.21 5.85
C ILE A 50 -5.25 0.30 4.55
N SER A 51 -4.11 -0.26 4.11
CA SER A 51 -3.44 0.18 2.88
C SER A 51 -4.23 -0.10 1.59
N VAL A 52 -5.07 -1.15 1.58
CA VAL A 52 -5.85 -1.56 0.40
C VAL A 52 -6.77 -0.46 -0.14
N PRO A 53 -7.68 0.15 0.66
CA PRO A 53 -8.55 1.22 0.16
C PRO A 53 -7.77 2.44 -0.35
N PHE A 54 -6.61 2.79 0.22
CA PHE A 54 -5.79 3.90 -0.27
C PHE A 54 -5.15 3.61 -1.62
N VAL A 55 -4.64 2.38 -1.82
CA VAL A 55 -4.10 1.96 -3.12
C VAL A 55 -5.21 1.94 -4.17
N VAL A 56 -6.38 1.37 -3.85
CA VAL A 56 -7.54 1.34 -4.73
C VAL A 56 -8.00 2.76 -5.08
N LEU A 57 -8.07 3.66 -4.11
CA LEU A 57 -8.45 5.05 -4.32
C LEU A 57 -7.42 5.79 -5.19
N GLY A 58 -6.12 5.60 -4.95
CA GLY A 58 -5.07 6.18 -5.79
C GLY A 58 -5.13 5.71 -7.24
N ILE A 59 -5.49 4.44 -7.45
CA ILE A 59 -5.74 3.88 -8.78
C ILE A 59 -6.99 4.53 -9.40
N ALA A 60 -8.09 4.59 -8.66
CA ALA A 60 -9.36 5.17 -9.12
C ALA A 60 -9.19 6.64 -9.53
N TRP A 61 -8.61 7.48 -8.67
CA TRP A 61 -8.32 8.89 -8.95
C TRP A 61 -7.45 9.08 -10.20
N THR A 62 -6.45 8.22 -10.42
CA THR A 62 -5.48 8.41 -11.50
C THR A 62 -5.95 7.89 -12.86
N LEU A 63 -6.76 6.82 -12.86
CA LEU A 63 -7.19 6.15 -14.09
C LEU A 63 -8.62 6.50 -14.52
N LYS A 64 -9.49 6.80 -13.56
CA LYS A 64 -10.90 7.15 -13.74
C LYS A 64 -11.33 8.16 -12.67
N PRO A 65 -10.79 9.39 -12.71
CA PRO A 65 -11.12 10.43 -11.71
C PRO A 65 -12.62 10.66 -11.57
N GLU A 66 -13.41 10.41 -12.63
CA GLU A 66 -14.87 10.52 -12.66
C GLU A 66 -15.61 9.59 -11.66
N LEU A 67 -14.97 8.53 -11.15
CA LEU A 67 -15.54 7.62 -10.16
C LEU A 67 -15.32 8.10 -8.71
N THR A 68 -14.60 9.20 -8.54
CA THR A 68 -14.04 9.68 -7.26
C THR A 68 -14.21 11.19 -7.07
N GLN A 69 -15.05 11.84 -7.89
CA GLN A 69 -15.44 13.26 -7.75
C GLN A 69 -16.63 13.42 -6.80
#